data_AF-A0A523XJR8-F1
#
_entry.id   AF-A0A523XJR8-F1
#
_cell.length_a   1.000
_cell.length_b   1.000
_cell.length_c   1.000
_cell.angle_alpha   90.00
_cell.angle_beta   90.00
_cell.angle_gamma   90.00
#
_symmetry.space_group_name_H-M   'P 1'
#
loop_
_entity.id
_entity.type
_entity.pdbx_description
1 polymer ?
#
loop_
_entity_poly.entity_id
_entity_poly.type
_entity_poly.pdbx_seq_one_letter_code
_entity_poly.pdbx_strand_id
1 'polypeptide(L)'
;MFSIFYKNVKVFMLFLLNWTKTVRTDVTHLGTSAIAAKKKEGSPYDTINKVEGSETISSKHPDYIIDESKLAGGSAELLFFPKNESEVITIIKKMKDRGIPITISGGRTGIVGSAVPFGGAVVSTDDMAKVLGFGFDETNQKYFVRVQPGITLDALEEVIKHKEFTEQQNIGDTNWVDKFKHDPKTFMFAVDPTEMSAAVGGAIAANASGARSFKYGAMRP
;
A
#
# COMPACT_ATOMS: atom_id res chain seq x y z
N MET A 1 -1.68 -1.01 6.73
CA MET A 1 -0.81 -2.19 6.62
C MET A 1 -1.73 -3.36 6.27
N PHE A 2 -1.66 -3.91 5.06
CA PHE A 2 -2.59 -4.95 4.61
C PHE A 2 -1.91 -6.32 4.60
N SER A 3 -2.47 -7.24 5.37
CA SER A 3 -2.31 -8.69 5.24
C SER A 3 -3.71 -9.27 5.42
N ILE A 4 -4.19 -10.08 4.48
CA ILE A 4 -5.57 -10.58 4.43
C ILE A 4 -5.59 -12.03 4.91
N PHE A 5 -6.39 -12.32 5.94
CA PHE A 5 -6.75 -13.67 6.40
C PHE A 5 -8.29 -13.77 6.57
N TYR A 6 -8.89 -14.87 6.10
CA TYR A 6 -10.30 -15.28 6.32
C TYR A 6 -10.46 -15.94 7.72
N LYS A 7 -11.61 -16.06 8.41
CA LYS A 7 -13.03 -16.25 8.05
C LYS A 7 -13.93 -15.88 9.27
N ASN A 8 -15.16 -15.41 9.04
CA ASN A 8 -16.29 -15.33 9.98
C ASN A 8 -16.21 -14.41 11.22
N VAL A 9 -16.09 -13.09 11.07
CA VAL A 9 -16.66 -12.13 12.06
C VAL A 9 -17.12 -10.88 11.31
N LYS A 10 -18.32 -10.37 11.63
CA LYS A 10 -18.85 -9.09 11.16
C LYS A 10 -17.77 -7.99 11.27
N VAL A 11 -17.25 -7.50 10.15
CA VAL A 11 -16.33 -6.36 10.15
C VAL A 11 -17.16 -5.09 10.18
N PHE A 12 -17.21 -4.48 11.37
CA PHE A 12 -17.74 -3.15 11.59
C PHE A 12 -16.74 -2.14 10.99
N MET A 13 -17.21 -1.34 10.02
CA MET A 13 -16.45 -0.24 9.44
C MET A 13 -16.41 0.92 10.44
N LEU A 14 -15.33 1.04 11.22
CA LEU A 14 -15.13 2.19 12.10
C LEU A 14 -14.48 3.34 11.30
N PHE A 15 -15.32 4.12 10.62
CA PHE A 15 -14.98 5.47 10.22
C PHE A 15 -15.06 6.39 11.44
N LEU A 16 -14.07 7.27 11.59
CA LEU A 16 -13.97 8.38 12.56
C LEU A 16 -13.56 8.01 14.00
N LEU A 17 -12.62 8.80 14.51
CA LEU A 17 -12.06 8.88 15.87
C LEU A 17 -10.88 7.94 16.22
N ASN A 18 -9.71 8.57 16.42
CA ASN A 18 -8.43 8.06 16.98
C ASN A 18 -7.43 7.33 16.06
N TRP A 19 -6.86 8.10 15.13
CA TRP A 19 -5.75 7.71 14.24
C TRP A 19 -4.34 7.96 14.81
N THR A 20 -4.05 7.52 16.05
CA THR A 20 -2.68 7.53 16.62
C THR A 20 -2.05 6.14 16.76
N LYS A 21 -2.69 5.11 16.20
CA LYS A 21 -2.30 3.71 16.36
C LYS A 21 -1.99 3.05 15.01
N THR A 22 -0.75 2.58 14.84
CA THR A 22 -0.28 1.83 13.66
C THR A 22 -0.69 0.37 13.80
N VAL A 23 -1.43 -0.19 12.84
CA VAL A 23 -1.81 -1.61 12.83
C VAL A 23 -0.64 -2.49 12.38
N ARG A 24 -0.18 -3.42 13.25
CA ARG A 24 0.73 -4.52 12.91
C ARG A 24 -0.01 -5.83 13.18
N THR A 25 -0.08 -6.70 12.19
CA THR A 25 -0.52 -8.09 12.42
C THR A 25 0.66 -8.87 12.95
N ASP A 26 0.73 -9.09 14.25
CA ASP A 26 1.52 -10.20 14.78
C ASP A 26 0.63 -11.45 14.61
N VAL A 27 0.91 -12.24 13.58
CA VAL A 27 0.21 -13.53 13.38
C VAL A 27 0.88 -14.54 14.31
N THR A 28 0.58 -14.44 15.60
CA THR A 28 0.93 -15.46 16.59
C THR A 28 -0.37 -16.08 17.09
N HIS A 29 -0.68 -17.26 16.55
CA HIS A 29 -1.83 -18.14 16.88
C HIS A 29 -3.23 -17.60 16.52
N LEU A 30 -3.90 -18.31 15.61
CA LEU A 30 -5.26 -18.02 15.16
C LEU A 30 -6.30 -18.50 16.18
N GLY A 31 -6.98 -17.54 16.78
CA GLY A 31 -8.24 -17.71 17.54
C GLY A 31 -9.04 -16.40 17.59
N THR A 32 -8.34 -15.27 17.52
CA THR A 32 -8.89 -13.94 17.27
C THR A 32 -7.81 -13.18 16.50
N SER A 33 -8.13 -12.66 15.30
CA SER A 33 -7.24 -11.74 14.59
C SER A 33 -7.24 -10.40 15.33
N ALA A 34 -6.61 -10.35 16.50
CA ALA A 34 -6.40 -9.10 17.21
C ALA A 34 -5.44 -8.26 16.36
N ILE A 35 -5.97 -7.23 15.72
CA ILE A 35 -5.18 -6.17 15.12
C ILE A 35 -4.46 -5.44 16.27
N ALA A 36 -3.25 -5.89 16.59
CA ALA A 36 -2.42 -5.28 17.61
C ALA A 36 -1.75 -4.03 17.03
N ALA A 37 -2.37 -2.88 17.27
CA ALA A 37 -1.79 -1.65 16.80
C ALA A 37 -0.61 -1.22 17.69
N LYS A 38 0.62 -1.34 17.21
CA LYS A 38 1.82 -0.86 17.91
C LYS A 38 2.01 0.62 17.60
N LYS A 39 2.08 1.46 18.63
CA LYS A 39 2.42 2.88 18.44
C LYS A 39 3.81 2.98 17.80
N LYS A 40 3.91 3.74 16.72
CA LYS A 40 5.17 4.03 16.05
C LYS A 40 5.45 5.52 16.13
N GLU A 41 6.69 5.86 16.42
CA GLU A 41 7.13 7.25 16.43
C GLU A 41 7.35 7.76 15.01
N GLY A 42 7.09 9.05 14.83
CA GLY A 42 7.25 9.72 13.56
C GLY A 42 8.68 10.18 13.35
N SER A 43 9.09 10.30 12.09
CA SER A 43 10.37 10.94 11.73
C SER A 43 10.28 12.47 11.94
N PRO A 44 11.39 13.19 12.15
CA PRO A 44 11.38 14.65 12.15
C PRO A 44 10.77 15.21 10.85
N TYR A 45 9.88 16.20 10.95
CA TYR A 45 9.17 16.72 9.77
C TYR A 45 10.12 17.37 8.75
N ASP A 46 11.15 18.06 9.23
CA ASP A 46 12.07 18.82 8.37
C ASP A 46 13.01 17.92 7.55
N THR A 47 13.10 16.63 7.89
CA THR A 47 13.89 15.65 7.12
C THR A 47 13.08 14.96 6.02
N ILE A 48 11.78 15.21 5.95
CA ILE A 48 10.88 14.54 4.99
C ILE A 48 11.00 15.24 3.63
N ASN A 49 11.26 14.46 2.59
CA ASN A 49 11.31 14.97 1.22
C ASN A 49 9.95 15.57 0.83
N LYS A 50 9.96 16.83 0.42
CA LYS A 50 8.77 17.58 0.02
C LYS A 50 9.07 18.61 -1.06
N VAL A 51 8.07 18.88 -1.88
CA VAL A 51 8.02 20.01 -2.81
C VAL A 51 6.92 20.95 -2.32
N GLU A 52 7.22 22.24 -2.31
CA GLU A 52 6.32 23.29 -1.82
C GLU A 52 6.01 24.27 -2.95
N GLY A 53 4.76 24.74 -2.99
CA GLY A 53 4.29 25.73 -3.96
C GLY A 53 3.55 25.10 -5.14
N SER A 54 2.32 25.58 -5.37
CA SER A 54 1.43 25.05 -6.41
C SER A 54 1.99 25.21 -7.83
N GLU A 55 2.65 26.33 -8.12
CA GLU A 55 3.30 26.54 -9.42
C GLU A 55 4.47 25.58 -9.65
N THR A 56 5.30 25.35 -8.62
CA THR A 56 6.40 24.39 -8.67
C THR A 56 5.89 22.97 -8.92
N ILE A 57 4.83 22.57 -8.21
CA ILE A 57 4.21 21.24 -8.35
C ILE A 57 3.62 21.09 -9.75
N SER A 58 2.84 22.07 -10.21
CA SER A 58 2.19 22.02 -11.53
C SER A 58 3.18 21.99 -12.69
N SER A 59 4.32 22.68 -12.55
CA SER A 59 5.33 22.77 -13.62
C SER A 59 6.34 21.61 -13.61
N LYS A 60 6.81 21.19 -12.45
CA LYS A 60 7.87 20.16 -12.31
C LYS A 60 7.35 18.76 -12.02
N HIS A 61 6.12 18.65 -11.53
CA HIS A 61 5.49 17.40 -11.09
C HIS A 61 4.04 17.29 -11.59
N PRO A 62 3.76 17.53 -12.90
CA PRO A 62 2.40 17.59 -13.42
C PRO A 62 1.64 16.27 -13.25
N ASP A 63 2.33 15.14 -13.22
CA ASP A 63 1.71 13.83 -13.01
C ASP A 63 1.00 13.72 -11.65
N TYR A 64 1.37 14.54 -10.65
CA TYR A 64 0.77 14.46 -9.30
C TYR A 64 -0.49 15.31 -9.13
N ILE A 65 -0.93 15.99 -10.19
CA ILE A 65 -2.18 16.78 -10.21
C ILE A 65 -3.20 16.22 -11.22
N ILE A 66 -2.94 15.06 -11.82
CA ILE A 66 -3.82 14.41 -12.78
C ILE A 66 -3.76 12.88 -12.59
N ASP A 67 -4.78 12.17 -13.04
CA ASP A 67 -4.78 10.72 -13.20
C ASP A 67 -5.43 10.34 -14.54
N GLU A 68 -5.56 9.04 -14.82
CA GLU A 68 -6.12 8.55 -16.08
C GLU A 68 -7.57 8.98 -16.37
N SER A 69 -8.30 9.47 -15.37
CA SER A 69 -9.63 10.08 -15.58
C SER A 69 -9.55 11.36 -16.43
N LYS A 70 -8.39 12.00 -16.50
CA LYS A 70 -8.16 13.32 -17.11
C LYS A 70 -9.05 14.42 -16.50
N LEU A 71 -9.46 14.25 -15.24
CA LEU A 71 -10.21 15.26 -14.50
C LEU A 71 -9.36 16.54 -14.40
N ALA A 72 -9.92 17.65 -14.87
CA ALA A 72 -9.25 18.94 -14.88
C ALA A 72 -9.32 19.63 -13.51
N GLY A 73 -8.45 20.62 -13.31
CA GLY A 73 -8.47 21.48 -12.12
C GLY A 73 -7.70 20.92 -10.92
N GLY A 74 -6.83 19.93 -11.12
CA GLY A 74 -5.97 19.43 -10.07
C GLY A 74 -4.96 20.46 -9.59
N SER A 75 -4.79 20.60 -8.28
CA SER A 75 -3.83 21.50 -7.65
C SER A 75 -3.42 21.02 -6.26
N ALA A 76 -2.21 21.37 -5.81
CA ALA A 76 -1.74 21.10 -4.45
C ALA A 76 -0.68 22.13 -4.04
N GLU A 77 -0.57 22.45 -2.75
CA GLU A 77 0.48 23.34 -2.23
C GLU A 77 1.69 22.58 -1.69
N LEU A 78 1.50 21.30 -1.37
CA LEU A 78 2.53 20.43 -0.81
C LEU A 78 2.50 19.07 -1.52
N LEU A 79 3.68 18.53 -1.82
CA LEU A 79 3.84 17.19 -2.38
C LEU A 79 4.92 16.46 -1.57
N PHE A 80 4.56 15.32 -0.97
CA PHE A 80 5.45 14.51 -0.14
C PHE A 80 5.79 13.17 -0.80
N PHE A 81 7.02 12.71 -0.59
CA PHE A 81 7.52 11.39 -1.01
C PHE A 81 8.03 10.60 0.19
N PRO A 82 7.14 10.13 1.09
CA PRO A 82 7.55 9.32 2.23
C PRO A 82 8.19 8.00 1.77
N LYS A 83 9.25 7.60 2.47
CA LYS A 83 9.95 6.31 2.21
C LYS A 83 9.51 5.20 3.15
N ASN A 84 8.85 5.58 4.24
CA ASN A 84 8.47 4.67 5.31
C ASN A 84 7.27 5.20 6.10
N GLU A 85 6.70 4.32 6.90
CA GLU A 85 5.53 4.62 7.73
C GLU A 85 5.75 5.72 8.78
N SER A 86 6.98 5.88 9.31
CA SER A 86 7.26 6.93 10.30
C SER A 86 7.14 8.32 9.69
N GLU A 87 7.54 8.50 8.44
CA GLU A 87 7.34 9.74 7.70
C GLU A 87 5.85 9.99 7.41
N VAL A 88 5.10 8.96 7.00
CA VAL A 88 3.64 9.06 6.79
C VAL A 88 2.93 9.52 8.06
N ILE A 89 3.28 8.95 9.23
CA ILE A 89 2.72 9.35 10.53
C ILE A 89 2.97 10.83 10.80
N THR A 90 4.20 11.31 10.56
CA THR A 90 4.55 12.70 10.78
C THR A 90 3.80 13.63 9.83
N ILE A 91 3.72 13.29 8.54
CA ILE A 91 2.99 14.09 7.53
C ILE A 91 1.52 14.21 7.95
N ILE A 92 0.84 13.10 8.22
CA ILE A 92 -0.58 13.10 8.58
C ILE A 92 -0.83 13.96 9.82
N LYS A 93 0.00 13.81 10.86
CA LYS A 93 -0.12 14.64 12.08
C LYS A 93 0.07 16.12 11.76
N LYS A 94 1.12 16.47 11.01
CA LYS A 94 1.43 17.87 10.69
C LYS A 94 0.35 18.52 9.84
N MET A 95 -0.22 17.79 8.88
CA MET A 95 -1.30 18.30 8.03
C MET A 95 -2.59 18.46 8.82
N LYS A 96 -2.91 17.49 9.70
CA LYS A 96 -4.03 17.62 10.63
C LYS A 96 -3.90 18.85 11.53
N ASP A 97 -2.73 19.07 12.13
CA ASP A 97 -2.48 20.21 13.02
C ASP A 97 -2.59 21.56 12.28
N ARG A 98 -2.33 21.57 10.97
CA ARG A 98 -2.44 22.75 10.09
C ARG A 98 -3.81 22.89 9.42
N GLY A 99 -4.71 21.91 9.56
CA GLY A 99 -5.99 21.89 8.85
C GLY A 99 -5.87 21.73 7.32
N ILE A 100 -4.76 21.17 6.84
CA ILE A 100 -4.50 20.98 5.41
C ILE A 100 -5.06 19.61 4.97
N PRO A 101 -5.94 19.55 3.96
CA PRO A 101 -6.46 18.28 3.45
C PRO A 101 -5.36 17.48 2.74
N ILE A 102 -5.50 16.16 2.72
CA ILE A 102 -4.52 15.25 2.12
C ILE A 102 -5.19 14.43 1.01
N THR A 103 -4.53 14.36 -0.14
CA THR A 103 -4.79 13.38 -1.20
C THR A 103 -3.67 12.34 -1.18
N ILE A 104 -4.03 11.07 -1.00
CA ILE A 104 -3.06 9.96 -1.15
C ILE A 104 -3.00 9.58 -2.63
N SER A 105 -1.80 9.56 -3.20
CA SER A 105 -1.58 9.28 -4.61
C SER A 105 -0.61 8.12 -4.79
N GLY A 106 -0.95 7.16 -5.65
CA GLY A 106 -0.09 6.04 -5.99
C GLY A 106 -0.54 5.41 -7.30
N GLY A 107 0.40 5.17 -8.22
CA GLY A 107 0.14 4.61 -9.56
C GLY A 107 -0.63 5.52 -10.51
N ARG A 108 -1.63 6.28 -10.02
CA ARG A 108 -2.43 7.27 -10.77
C ARG A 108 -3.14 6.71 -12.01
N THR A 109 -3.40 5.41 -12.01
CA THR A 109 -4.15 4.71 -13.06
C THR A 109 -5.67 4.72 -12.85
N GLY A 110 -6.15 5.53 -11.89
CA GLY A 110 -7.57 5.63 -11.57
C GLY A 110 -8.32 6.42 -12.63
N ILE A 111 -9.50 5.95 -13.02
CA ILE A 111 -10.36 6.57 -14.06
C ILE A 111 -11.51 7.43 -13.49
N VAL A 112 -11.49 7.71 -12.18
CA VAL A 112 -12.56 8.46 -11.49
C VAL A 112 -12.06 9.70 -10.73
N GLY A 113 -10.79 10.09 -10.91
CA GLY A 113 -10.24 11.30 -10.30
C GLY A 113 -9.82 11.14 -8.83
N SER A 114 -9.73 9.91 -8.32
CA SER A 114 -9.46 9.67 -6.89
C SER A 114 -8.05 10.08 -6.45
N ALA A 115 -7.12 10.17 -7.39
CA ALA A 115 -5.74 10.61 -7.12
C ALA A 115 -5.52 12.08 -7.49
N VAL A 116 -6.55 12.79 -7.97
CA VAL A 116 -6.49 14.21 -8.35
C VAL A 116 -6.75 15.10 -7.13
N PRO A 117 -5.77 15.90 -6.69
CA PRO A 117 -5.93 16.80 -5.55
C PRO A 117 -6.69 18.08 -5.94
N PHE A 118 -7.51 18.62 -5.04
CA PHE A 118 -8.17 19.93 -5.18
C PHE A 118 -7.70 20.88 -4.08
N GLY A 119 -6.40 21.17 -4.09
CA GLY A 119 -5.69 21.86 -3.03
C GLY A 119 -5.13 20.90 -1.96
N GLY A 120 -4.43 21.48 -1.00
CA GLY A 120 -3.83 20.79 0.14
C GLY A 120 -2.51 20.09 -0.19
N ALA A 121 -2.33 18.93 0.43
CA ALA A 121 -1.13 18.13 0.33
C ALA A 121 -1.37 16.84 -0.47
N VAL A 122 -0.49 16.53 -1.41
CA VAL A 122 -0.39 15.20 -1.99
C VAL A 122 0.63 14.39 -1.21
N VAL A 123 0.29 13.17 -0.84
CA VAL A 123 1.23 12.18 -0.29
C VAL A 123 1.37 11.05 -1.29
N SER A 124 2.49 11.07 -2.02
CA SER A 124 2.83 10.04 -2.99
C SER A 124 3.33 8.79 -2.29
N THR A 125 2.80 7.62 -2.64
CA THR A 125 3.32 6.34 -2.16
C THR A 125 4.43 5.77 -3.04
N ASP A 126 4.80 6.44 -4.13
CA ASP A 126 5.71 5.89 -5.16
C ASP A 126 7.08 5.49 -4.57
N ASP A 127 7.61 6.26 -3.60
CA ASP A 127 8.87 5.96 -2.90
C ASP A 127 8.76 4.85 -1.84
N MET A 128 7.55 4.33 -1.62
CA MET A 128 7.26 3.20 -0.73
C MET A 128 7.07 1.91 -1.54
N ALA A 129 8.09 1.47 -2.28
CA ALA A 129 8.01 0.35 -3.23
C ALA A 129 8.74 -0.94 -2.82
N LYS A 130 8.96 -1.18 -1.53
CA LYS A 130 9.75 -2.34 -1.05
C LYS A 130 8.90 -3.57 -0.69
N VAL A 131 9.46 -4.75 -0.95
CA VAL A 131 9.03 -6.01 -0.32
C VAL A 131 9.58 -6.07 1.11
N LEU A 132 8.67 -6.21 2.07
CA LEU A 132 8.96 -6.17 3.51
C LEU A 132 9.03 -7.56 4.14
N GLY A 133 8.40 -8.56 3.53
CA GLY A 133 8.49 -9.92 4.01
C GLY A 133 7.72 -10.93 3.19
N PHE A 134 8.00 -12.20 3.42
CA PHE A 134 7.46 -13.35 2.72
C PHE A 134 7.28 -14.51 3.71
N GLY A 135 6.14 -15.20 3.65
CA GLY A 135 5.86 -16.31 4.54
C GLY A 135 4.81 -17.26 3.98
N PHE A 136 4.49 -18.28 4.76
CA PHE A 136 3.46 -19.24 4.43
C PHE A 136 2.42 -19.30 5.54
N ASP A 137 1.16 -19.24 5.13
CA ASP A 137 0.02 -19.48 5.99
C ASP A 137 -0.29 -20.97 5.97
N GLU A 138 0.08 -21.66 7.05
CA GLU A 138 -0.15 -23.09 7.23
C GLU A 138 -1.64 -23.43 7.40
N THR A 139 -2.50 -22.50 7.80
CA THR A 139 -3.94 -22.76 7.95
C THR A 139 -4.63 -22.76 6.60
N ASN A 140 -4.37 -21.75 5.77
CA ASN A 140 -4.97 -21.64 4.43
C ASN A 140 -4.13 -22.30 3.33
N GLN A 141 -2.95 -22.83 3.67
CA GLN A 141 -2.00 -23.49 2.77
C GLN A 141 -1.61 -22.58 1.59
N LYS A 142 -1.24 -21.33 1.89
CA LYS A 142 -0.91 -20.30 0.89
C LYS A 142 0.32 -19.50 1.29
N TYR A 143 1.16 -19.16 0.31
CA TYR A 143 2.17 -18.13 0.51
C TYR A 143 1.53 -16.75 0.60
N PHE A 144 2.14 -15.88 1.40
CA PHE A 144 1.78 -14.48 1.48
C PHE A 144 3.02 -13.60 1.42
N VAL A 145 2.86 -12.40 0.88
CA VAL A 145 3.91 -11.40 0.77
C VAL A 145 3.44 -10.11 1.43
N ARG A 146 4.34 -9.48 2.18
CA ARG A 146 4.13 -8.17 2.79
C ARG A 146 4.92 -7.15 2.01
N VAL A 147 4.25 -6.13 1.53
CA VAL A 147 4.84 -5.07 0.70
C VAL A 147 4.47 -3.69 1.20
N GLN A 148 5.24 -2.69 0.77
CA GLN A 148 4.87 -1.29 0.89
C GLN A 148 3.84 -0.92 -0.21
N PRO A 149 3.02 0.14 0.00
CA PRO A 149 1.86 0.42 -0.86
C PRO A 149 2.21 0.88 -2.28
N GLY A 150 3.41 1.41 -2.51
CA GLY A 150 3.86 1.93 -3.79
C GLY A 150 4.42 0.90 -4.76
N ILE A 151 4.60 -0.37 -4.35
CA ILE A 151 5.01 -1.40 -5.29
C ILE A 151 3.91 -1.57 -6.34
N THR A 152 4.30 -1.59 -7.61
CA THR A 152 3.38 -1.84 -8.73
C THR A 152 3.04 -3.33 -8.83
N LEU A 153 1.93 -3.65 -9.50
CA LEU A 153 1.50 -5.04 -9.62
C LEU A 153 2.41 -5.86 -10.54
N ASP A 154 2.96 -5.24 -11.59
CA ASP A 154 3.98 -5.85 -12.44
C ASP A 154 5.27 -6.20 -11.67
N ALA A 155 5.83 -5.25 -10.90
CA ALA A 155 7.02 -5.47 -10.10
C ALA A 155 6.79 -6.56 -9.04
N LEU A 156 5.61 -6.58 -8.41
CA LEU A 156 5.23 -7.65 -7.49
C LEU A 156 5.18 -9.01 -8.19
N GLU A 157 4.57 -9.07 -9.37
CA GLU A 157 4.46 -10.29 -10.16
C GLU A 157 5.84 -10.79 -10.62
N GLU A 158 6.76 -9.90 -11.01
CA GLU A 158 8.15 -10.25 -11.34
C GLU A 158 8.88 -10.87 -10.16
N VAL A 159 8.81 -10.24 -8.97
CA VAL A 159 9.41 -10.78 -7.74
C VAL A 159 8.88 -12.18 -7.44
N ILE A 160 7.57 -12.42 -7.62
CA ILE A 160 6.95 -13.72 -7.36
C ILE A 160 7.39 -14.76 -8.41
N LYS A 161 7.36 -14.42 -9.70
CA LYS A 161 7.73 -15.32 -10.81
C LYS A 161 9.18 -15.76 -10.74
N HIS A 162 10.08 -14.82 -10.45
CA HIS A 162 11.52 -15.06 -10.35
C HIS A 162 11.95 -15.52 -8.95
N LYS A 163 11.02 -15.54 -7.99
CA LYS A 163 11.24 -15.95 -6.59
C LYS A 163 12.35 -15.14 -5.91
N GLU A 164 12.37 -13.85 -6.19
CA GLU A 164 13.39 -12.90 -5.75
C GLU A 164 13.15 -12.42 -4.31
N PHE A 165 13.20 -13.36 -3.38
CA PHE A 165 13.10 -13.09 -1.95
C PHE A 165 14.45 -13.32 -1.26
N THR A 166 14.77 -12.48 -0.27
CA THR A 166 15.96 -12.63 0.57
C THR A 166 15.60 -13.24 1.92
N GLU A 167 16.54 -13.88 2.60
CA GLU A 167 16.28 -14.52 3.90
C GLU A 167 15.85 -13.51 4.98
N GLN A 168 16.30 -12.26 4.88
CA GLN A 168 15.90 -11.18 5.79
C GLN A 168 14.41 -10.83 5.66
N GLN A 169 13.78 -11.21 4.56
CA GLN A 169 12.35 -11.05 4.34
C GLN A 169 11.54 -12.22 4.89
N ASN A 170 12.16 -13.29 5.39
CA ASN A 170 11.42 -14.43 5.92
C ASN A 170 10.55 -14.05 7.12
N ILE A 171 9.29 -14.48 7.10
CA ILE A 171 8.34 -14.30 8.20
C ILE A 171 8.09 -15.66 8.86
N GLY A 172 8.40 -15.74 10.15
CA GLY A 172 8.27 -16.96 10.97
C GLY A 172 9.60 -17.69 11.15
N ASP A 173 9.58 -18.75 11.94
CA ASP A 173 10.80 -19.50 12.30
C ASP A 173 11.27 -20.46 11.21
N THR A 174 10.33 -20.91 10.37
CA THR A 174 10.65 -21.75 9.20
C THR A 174 11.16 -20.88 8.06
N ASN A 175 12.24 -21.31 7.39
CA ASN A 175 12.75 -20.65 6.18
C ASN A 175 11.83 -20.92 4.98
N TRP A 176 10.76 -20.14 4.87
CA TRP A 176 9.79 -20.21 3.78
C TRP A 176 10.34 -19.68 2.46
N VAL A 177 11.29 -18.75 2.52
CA VAL A 177 11.99 -18.23 1.34
C VAL A 177 12.73 -19.35 0.61
N ASP A 178 13.51 -20.15 1.34
CA ASP A 178 14.24 -21.28 0.77
C ASP A 178 13.29 -22.34 0.20
N LYS A 179 12.27 -22.72 0.97
CA LYS A 179 11.23 -23.66 0.50
C LYS A 179 10.54 -23.17 -0.78
N PHE A 180 10.23 -21.88 -0.85
CA PHE A 180 9.58 -21.29 -2.02
C PHE A 180 10.49 -21.33 -3.24
N LYS A 181 11.78 -21.00 -3.09
CA LYS A 181 12.77 -21.07 -4.19
C LYS A 181 12.87 -22.48 -4.78
N HIS A 182 12.90 -23.49 -3.92
CA HIS A 182 13.01 -24.90 -4.33
C HIS A 182 11.68 -25.56 -4.74
N ASP A 183 10.52 -24.92 -4.53
CA ASP A 183 9.23 -25.48 -4.97
C ASP A 183 9.19 -25.54 -6.52
N PRO A 184 8.97 -26.69 -7.16
CA PRO A 184 8.92 -26.76 -8.63
C PRO A 184 7.71 -26.02 -9.25
N LYS A 185 6.73 -25.59 -8.44
CA LYS A 185 5.53 -24.89 -8.93
C LYS A 185 5.82 -23.44 -9.28
N THR A 186 5.01 -22.95 -10.21
CA THR A 186 4.91 -21.52 -10.52
C THR A 186 3.83 -20.88 -9.64
N PHE A 187 4.15 -19.69 -9.14
CA PHE A 187 3.23 -18.88 -8.36
C PHE A 187 2.96 -17.57 -9.10
N MET A 188 1.81 -16.97 -8.79
CA MET A 188 1.38 -15.71 -9.38
C MET A 188 0.62 -14.92 -8.32
N PHE A 189 0.60 -13.61 -8.44
CA PHE A 189 -0.38 -12.79 -7.76
C PHE A 189 -1.75 -13.01 -8.42
N ALA A 190 -2.74 -13.38 -7.62
CA ALA A 190 -4.00 -13.93 -8.14
C ALA A 190 -4.93 -12.87 -8.75
N VAL A 191 -4.84 -11.63 -8.26
CA VAL A 191 -5.66 -10.52 -8.77
C VAL A 191 -4.97 -9.90 -9.96
N ASP A 192 -5.69 -9.82 -11.07
CA ASP A 192 -5.21 -9.29 -12.34
C ASP A 192 -6.20 -8.21 -12.79
N PRO A 193 -6.00 -6.94 -12.38
CA PRO A 193 -6.91 -5.85 -12.69
C PRO A 193 -6.70 -5.28 -14.09
N THR A 194 -6.00 -5.99 -14.98
CA THR A 194 -5.62 -5.55 -16.35
C THR A 194 -4.59 -4.41 -16.37
N GLU A 195 -4.69 -3.45 -15.45
CA GLU A 195 -3.74 -2.36 -15.30
C GLU A 195 -2.61 -2.72 -14.33
N MET A 196 -1.51 -3.23 -14.87
CA MET A 196 -0.40 -3.79 -14.08
C MET A 196 0.56 -2.72 -13.54
N SER A 197 0.51 -1.49 -14.07
CA SER A 197 1.29 -0.37 -13.52
C SER A 197 0.64 0.24 -12.26
N ALA A 198 -0.58 -0.18 -11.91
CA ALA A 198 -1.25 0.25 -10.70
C ALA A 198 -0.42 -0.12 -9.46
N ALA A 199 -0.34 0.79 -8.49
CA ALA A 199 0.27 0.51 -7.20
C ALA A 199 -0.63 -0.42 -6.36
N VAL A 200 -0.04 -1.39 -5.65
CA VAL A 200 -0.76 -2.33 -4.77
C VAL A 200 -1.65 -1.60 -3.77
N GLY A 201 -1.18 -0.50 -3.19
CA GLY A 201 -1.95 0.30 -2.26
C GLY A 201 -3.22 0.90 -2.88
N GLY A 202 -3.10 1.43 -4.11
CA GLY A 202 -4.23 1.96 -4.87
C GLY A 202 -5.23 0.87 -5.26
N ALA A 203 -4.71 -0.26 -5.76
CA ALA A 203 -5.54 -1.40 -6.14
C ALA A 203 -6.33 -1.97 -4.95
N ILE A 204 -5.70 -2.07 -3.76
CA ILE A 204 -6.39 -2.43 -2.52
C ILE A 204 -7.43 -1.38 -2.15
N ALA A 205 -7.11 -0.08 -2.22
CA ALA A 205 -8.03 1.00 -1.86
C ALA A 205 -9.31 1.00 -2.73
N ALA A 206 -9.16 0.75 -4.03
CA ALA A 206 -10.24 0.67 -5.00
C ALA A 206 -11.00 -0.67 -4.99
N ASN A 207 -10.54 -1.68 -4.24
CA ASN A 207 -11.01 -3.07 -4.38
C ASN A 207 -10.90 -3.59 -5.83
N ALA A 208 -9.76 -3.38 -6.46
CA ALA A 208 -9.56 -3.73 -7.85
C ALA A 208 -9.84 -5.22 -8.12
N SER A 209 -10.36 -5.50 -9.31
CA SER A 209 -10.74 -6.83 -9.79
C SER A 209 -10.49 -6.91 -11.29
N GLY A 210 -10.53 -8.10 -11.88
CA GLY A 210 -10.39 -8.23 -13.32
C GLY A 210 -10.61 -9.65 -13.81
N ALA A 211 -9.91 -10.06 -14.87
CA ALA A 211 -10.23 -11.28 -15.63
C ALA A 211 -10.24 -12.57 -14.79
N ARG A 212 -9.47 -12.57 -13.69
CA ARG A 212 -9.32 -13.71 -12.77
C ARG A 212 -10.36 -13.76 -11.65
N SER A 213 -11.22 -12.75 -11.54
CA SER A 213 -12.06 -12.56 -10.36
C SER A 213 -13.16 -13.61 -10.19
N PHE A 214 -13.57 -14.32 -11.24
CA PHE A 214 -14.50 -15.46 -11.11
C PHE A 214 -13.94 -16.57 -10.20
N LYS A 215 -12.63 -16.84 -10.29
CA LYS A 215 -11.96 -17.88 -9.49
C LYS A 215 -11.30 -17.33 -8.24
N TYR A 216 -10.74 -16.12 -8.30
CA TYR A 216 -9.86 -15.59 -7.26
C TYR A 216 -10.41 -14.38 -6.51
N GLY A 217 -11.53 -13.80 -6.95
CA GLY A 217 -12.13 -12.60 -6.33
C GLY A 217 -11.44 -11.29 -6.68
N ALA A 218 -11.77 -10.24 -5.92
CA ALA A 218 -11.15 -8.92 -5.98
C ALA A 218 -10.00 -8.80 -4.95
N MET A 219 -9.30 -7.66 -4.92
CA MET A 219 -8.26 -7.36 -3.93
C MET A 219 -8.72 -7.53 -2.48
N ARG A 220 -9.96 -7.11 -2.19
CA ARG A 220 -10.64 -7.27 -0.90
C ARG A 220 -11.83 -8.22 -1.10
N PRO A 221 -11.76 -9.45 -0.58
CA PRO A 221 -12.85 -10.41 -0.64
C PRO A 221 -14.01 -10.11 0.32
#